data_AF-A0A842QI15-F1
#
_entry.id   AF-A0A842QI15-F1
#
_cell.length_a   1.000
_cell.length_b   1.000
_cell.length_c   1.000
_cell.angle_alpha   90.00
_cell.angle_beta   90.00
_cell.angle_gamma   90.00
#
_symmetry.space_group_name_H-M   'P 1'
#
loop_
_entity.id
_entity.type
_entity.pdbx_description
1 polymer ?
#
loop_
_entity_poly.entity_id
_entity_poly.type
_entity_poly.pdbx_seq_one_letter_code
_entity_poly.pdbx_strand_id
1 'polypeptide(L)'
;MNTENSDSTNEKGRFAFKITVVGPDDDLVMDVLRVLNEQVISLDGIRISSAQVETDDSDVRMLLMSPRHSALDVLLGVTFRGASAALIVMPEEDSDIESVYRKEIEEEIGEGTPVKVIICESSCVDNFKRNEIAYALDELVGHLLESRDQTIDEN
;
A
#
# COMPACT_ATOMS: atom_id res chain seq x y z
N MET A 1 31.95 -3.70 42.40
CA MET A 1 31.31 -4.79 41.65
C MET A 1 30.22 -4.16 40.82
N ASN A 2 30.42 -4.15 39.51
CA ASN A 2 29.48 -3.64 38.51
C ASN A 2 28.24 -4.54 38.44
N THR A 3 27.07 -3.94 38.30
CA THR A 3 26.06 -4.47 37.40
C THR A 3 25.28 -3.27 36.85
N GLU A 4 25.79 -2.70 35.76
CA GLU A 4 24.97 -1.89 34.86
C GLU A 4 23.98 -2.86 34.23
N ASN A 5 22.72 -2.78 34.64
CA ASN A 5 21.63 -3.45 33.94
C ASN A 5 21.13 -2.46 32.89
N SER A 6 21.85 -2.34 31.77
CA SER A 6 21.33 -1.66 30.59
C SER A 6 20.43 -2.64 29.85
N ASP A 7 19.20 -2.81 30.35
CA ASP A 7 18.09 -3.27 29.50
C ASP A 7 17.86 -2.18 28.46
N SER A 8 18.65 -2.20 27.38
CA SER A 8 18.27 -1.52 26.16
C SER A 8 17.13 -2.31 25.55
N THR A 9 15.91 -2.07 26.02
CA THR A 9 14.71 -2.40 25.25
C THR A 9 14.88 -1.73 23.90
N ASN A 10 15.24 -2.50 22.88
CA ASN A 10 15.37 -2.02 21.51
C ASN A 10 13.97 -1.49 21.13
N GLU A 11 13.81 -0.16 21.10
CA GLU A 11 12.50 0.43 20.81
C GLU A 11 12.14 0.14 19.35
N LYS A 12 11.05 -0.60 19.12
CA LYS A 12 10.55 -0.85 17.75
C LYS A 12 10.32 0.47 17.02
N GLY A 13 10.83 0.56 15.80
CA GLY A 13 10.58 1.70 14.91
C GLY A 13 9.07 1.86 14.64
N ARG A 14 8.58 3.09 14.53
CA ARG A 14 7.16 3.35 14.24
C ARG A 14 7.04 4.14 12.95
N PHE A 15 6.39 3.54 11.96
CA PHE A 15 6.25 4.12 10.63
C PHE A 15 4.78 4.31 10.26
N ALA A 16 4.54 5.35 9.46
CA ALA A 16 3.25 5.60 8.86
C ALA A 16 3.45 5.85 7.36
N PHE A 17 2.83 5.03 6.53
CA PHE A 17 2.85 5.18 5.09
C PHE A 17 1.46 5.46 4.55
N LYS A 18 1.41 6.19 3.45
CA LYS A 18 0.22 6.32 2.65
C LYS A 18 0.42 5.49 1.38
N ILE A 19 -0.54 4.64 1.04
CA ILE A 19 -0.48 3.78 -0.15
C ILE A 19 -1.69 4.07 -1.00
N THR A 20 -1.46 4.35 -2.29
CA THR A 20 -2.55 4.52 -3.26
C THR A 20 -2.92 3.16 -3.83
N VAL A 21 -4.20 2.85 -3.95
CA VAL A 21 -4.69 1.62 -4.58
C VAL A 21 -5.52 1.99 -5.81
N VAL A 22 -5.07 1.56 -6.98
CA VAL A 22 -5.70 1.82 -8.28
C VAL A 22 -6.01 0.53 -9.01
N GLY A 23 -6.88 0.59 -10.01
CA GLY A 23 -7.24 -0.56 -10.83
C GLY A 23 -8.43 -0.21 -11.73
N PRO A 24 -8.65 -0.98 -12.81
CA PRO A 24 -9.71 -0.69 -13.78
C PRO A 24 -11.11 -1.09 -13.32
N ASP A 25 -11.21 -1.93 -12.28
CA ASP A 25 -12.48 -2.42 -11.73
C ASP A 25 -12.66 -1.91 -10.30
N ASP A 26 -13.63 -1.02 -10.11
CA ASP A 26 -13.95 -0.41 -8.82
C ASP A 26 -14.44 -1.44 -7.78
N ASP A 27 -15.14 -2.48 -8.20
CA ASP A 27 -15.66 -3.50 -7.28
C ASP A 27 -14.53 -4.42 -6.82
N LEU A 28 -13.66 -4.81 -7.76
CA LEU A 28 -12.46 -5.60 -7.43
C LEU A 28 -11.52 -4.86 -6.47
N VAL A 29 -11.26 -3.57 -6.73
CA VAL A 29 -10.44 -2.75 -5.82
C VAL A 29 -11.09 -2.64 -4.43
N MET A 30 -12.42 -2.54 -4.36
CA MET A 30 -13.14 -2.51 -3.08
C MET A 30 -12.97 -3.83 -2.32
N ASP A 31 -13.04 -4.95 -3.03
CA ASP A 31 -12.85 -6.27 -2.44
C ASP A 31 -11.42 -6.49 -1.93
N VAL A 32 -10.41 -6.05 -2.69
CA VAL A 32 -9.01 -6.05 -2.21
C VAL A 32 -8.84 -5.20 -0.96
N LEU A 33 -9.40 -3.98 -0.93
CA LEU A 33 -9.36 -3.13 0.27
C LEU A 33 -10.02 -3.80 1.48
N ARG A 34 -11.11 -4.56 1.26
CA ARG A 34 -11.82 -5.32 2.31
C ARG A 34 -11.05 -6.53 2.81
N VAL A 35 -10.21 -7.14 1.97
CA VAL A 35 -9.28 -8.19 2.41
C VAL A 35 -8.27 -7.62 3.39
N LEU A 36 -7.72 -6.45 3.07
CA LEU A 36 -6.71 -5.78 3.89
C LEU A 36 -7.31 -5.21 5.18
N ASN A 37 -8.55 -4.71 5.11
CA ASN A 37 -9.34 -4.33 6.28
C ASN A 37 -10.82 -4.26 5.92
N GLU A 38 -11.67 -4.97 6.68
CA GLU A 38 -13.12 -5.01 6.46
C GLU A 38 -13.78 -3.62 6.53
N GLN A 39 -13.17 -2.67 7.25
CA GLN A 39 -13.63 -1.29 7.37
C GLN A 39 -13.05 -0.41 6.27
N VAL A 40 -13.83 -0.24 5.20
CA VAL A 40 -13.54 0.71 4.12
C VAL A 40 -14.56 1.84 4.17
N ILE A 41 -14.08 3.06 4.34
CA ILE A 41 -14.90 4.28 4.34
C ILE A 41 -14.91 4.86 2.92
N SER A 42 -16.06 5.30 2.43
CA SER A 42 -16.16 6.02 1.16
C SER A 42 -16.59 7.47 1.41
N LEU A 43 -15.81 8.43 0.92
CA LEU A 43 -16.07 9.86 1.01
C LEU A 43 -15.80 10.52 -0.34
N ASP A 44 -16.81 11.15 -0.93
CA ASP A 44 -16.69 11.92 -2.19
C ASP A 44 -16.00 11.17 -3.34
N GLY A 45 -16.26 9.87 -3.46
CA GLY A 45 -15.65 9.02 -4.49
C GLY A 45 -14.26 8.49 -4.13
N ILE A 46 -13.71 8.80 -2.96
CA ILE A 46 -12.48 8.20 -2.44
C ILE A 46 -12.84 7.11 -1.43
N ARG A 47 -12.24 5.93 -1.59
CA ARG A 47 -12.24 4.84 -0.63
C ARG A 47 -11.00 4.95 0.26
N ILE A 48 -11.20 4.85 1.58
CA ILE A 48 -10.14 4.98 2.59
C ILE A 48 -10.22 3.75 3.49
N SER A 49 -9.08 3.12 3.69
CA SER A 49 -8.91 1.98 4.58
C SER A 49 -7.58 2.12 5.33
N SER A 50 -7.36 1.30 6.36
CA SER A 50 -6.09 1.27 7.09
C SER A 50 -5.61 -0.16 7.27
N ALA A 51 -4.32 -0.39 7.11
CA ALA A 51 -3.70 -1.67 7.39
C ALA A 51 -2.55 -1.49 8.41
N GLN A 52 -2.20 -2.55 9.11
CA GLN A 52 -1.05 -2.58 10.01
C GLN A 52 -0.24 -3.83 9.74
N VAL A 53 1.08 -3.64 9.66
CA VAL A 53 2.07 -4.71 9.60
C VAL A 53 3.00 -4.53 10.79
N GLU A 54 3.20 -5.61 11.55
CA GLU A 54 4.16 -5.66 12.65
C GLU A 54 5.30 -6.58 12.24
N THR A 55 6.52 -6.07 12.29
CA THR A 55 7.76 -6.82 12.11
C THR A 55 8.48 -6.97 13.46
N ASP A 56 9.58 -7.71 13.46
CA ASP A 56 10.40 -7.89 14.67
C ASP A 56 10.92 -6.55 15.21
N ASP A 57 11.25 -5.62 14.32
CA ASP A 57 11.89 -4.35 14.66
C ASP A 57 11.00 -3.12 14.41
N SER A 58 9.80 -3.26 13.85
CA SER A 58 8.96 -2.12 13.46
C SER A 58 7.45 -2.35 13.54
N ASP A 59 6.74 -1.30 13.92
CA ASP A 59 5.29 -1.19 13.80
C ASP A 59 4.95 -0.25 12.64
N VAL A 60 4.33 -0.78 11.58
CA VAL A 60 3.98 -0.01 10.39
C VAL A 60 2.48 0.17 10.28
N ARG A 61 2.03 1.42 10.22
CA ARG A 61 0.64 1.77 9.93
C ARG A 61 0.53 2.28 8.50
N MET A 62 -0.52 1.88 7.80
CA MET A 62 -0.75 2.28 6.43
C MET A 62 -2.13 2.90 6.29
N LEU A 63 -2.19 4.05 5.62
CA LEU A 63 -3.43 4.62 5.11
C LEU A 63 -3.56 4.22 3.64
N LEU A 64 -4.55 3.40 3.32
CA LEU A 64 -4.86 2.98 1.96
C LEU A 64 -5.90 3.94 1.38
N MET A 65 -5.62 4.53 0.22
CA MET A 65 -6.54 5.44 -0.46
C MET A 65 -6.76 5.00 -1.90
N SER A 66 -8.01 4.90 -2.32
CA SER A 66 -8.37 4.52 -3.69
C SER A 66 -9.41 5.45 -4.28
N PRO A 67 -9.15 6.08 -5.43
CA PRO A 67 -10.14 6.85 -6.13
C PRO A 67 -11.12 5.91 -6.85
N ARG A 68 -12.41 6.23 -6.84
CA ARG A 68 -13.38 5.67 -7.80
C ARG A 68 -13.21 6.36 -9.14
N HIS A 69 -13.53 5.65 -10.20
CA HIS A 69 -13.57 6.25 -11.55
C HIS A 69 -14.58 7.42 -11.64
N SER A 70 -15.56 7.47 -10.74
CA SER A 70 -16.52 8.56 -10.64
C SER A 70 -16.03 9.78 -9.83
N ALA A 71 -14.83 9.73 -9.24
CA ALA A 71 -14.29 10.83 -8.46
C ALA A 71 -13.97 12.02 -9.37
N LEU A 72 -14.11 13.24 -8.84
CA LEU A 72 -13.65 14.44 -9.54
C LEU A 72 -12.13 14.39 -9.66
N ASP A 73 -11.56 14.83 -10.80
CA ASP A 73 -10.11 14.80 -11.05
C ASP A 73 -9.28 15.47 -9.93
N VAL A 74 -9.81 16.53 -9.30
CA VAL A 74 -9.14 17.19 -8.17
C VAL A 74 -8.98 16.25 -6.96
N LEU A 75 -9.93 15.35 -6.75
CA LEU A 75 -9.93 14.36 -5.67
C LEU A 75 -9.03 13.17 -6.00
N LEU A 76 -8.81 12.88 -7.28
CA LEU A 76 -7.84 11.89 -7.75
C LEU A 76 -6.42 12.26 -7.27
N GLY A 77 -5.99 13.50 -7.49
CA GLY A 77 -4.67 13.96 -7.02
C GLY A 77 -4.49 13.88 -5.49
N VAL A 78 -5.59 13.88 -4.71
CA VAL A 78 -5.52 13.68 -3.26
C VAL A 78 -5.14 12.25 -2.90
N THR A 79 -5.51 11.24 -3.69
CA THR A 79 -5.09 9.86 -3.40
C THR A 79 -3.60 9.68 -3.66
N PHE A 80 -3.06 10.27 -4.73
CA PHE A 80 -1.63 10.16 -5.05
C PHE A 80 -0.70 11.02 -4.20
N ARG A 81 -1.06 12.29 -3.93
CA ARG A 81 -0.14 13.24 -3.28
C ARG A 81 0.37 12.72 -1.93
N GLY A 82 1.69 12.57 -1.80
CA GLY A 82 2.35 12.10 -0.59
C GLY A 82 2.17 10.62 -0.28
N ALA A 83 1.66 9.83 -1.23
CA ALA A 83 1.75 8.38 -1.16
C ALA A 83 3.22 7.95 -1.26
N SER A 84 3.58 6.92 -0.49
CA SER A 84 4.92 6.34 -0.46
C SER A 84 5.06 5.18 -1.43
N ALA A 85 3.94 4.57 -1.82
CA ALA A 85 3.87 3.43 -2.72
C ALA A 85 2.48 3.32 -3.35
N ALA A 86 2.33 2.40 -4.30
CA ALA A 86 1.05 2.08 -4.90
C ALA A 86 0.81 0.57 -5.07
N LEU A 87 -0.47 0.19 -5.06
CA LEU A 87 -0.97 -1.12 -5.46
C LEU A 87 -1.80 -0.96 -6.73
N ILE A 88 -1.50 -1.75 -7.75
CA ILE A 88 -2.33 -1.88 -8.96
C ILE A 88 -3.10 -3.18 -8.83
N VAL A 89 -4.43 -3.10 -8.88
CA VAL A 89 -5.31 -4.26 -8.79
C VAL A 89 -5.92 -4.51 -10.16
N MET A 90 -5.79 -5.72 -10.70
CA MET A 90 -6.25 -6.08 -12.03
C MET A 90 -6.94 -7.44 -12.03
N PRO A 91 -7.97 -7.64 -12.90
CA PRO A 91 -8.65 -8.92 -13.02
C PRO A 91 -7.78 -10.01 -13.66
N GLU A 92 -6.93 -9.60 -14.60
CA GLU A 92 -6.03 -10.47 -15.36
C GLU A 92 -4.72 -9.73 -15.68
N GLU A 93 -3.70 -10.48 -16.08
CA GLU A 93 -2.42 -9.89 -16.51
C GLU A 93 -2.58 -9.19 -17.88
N ASP A 94 -2.39 -7.87 -17.89
CA ASP A 94 -2.41 -7.05 -19.10
C ASP A 94 -1.30 -5.99 -19.00
N SER A 95 -0.25 -6.15 -19.80
CA SER A 95 0.91 -5.25 -19.76
C SER A 95 0.59 -3.82 -20.20
N ASP A 96 -0.41 -3.64 -21.06
CA ASP A 96 -0.78 -2.33 -21.58
C ASP A 96 -1.53 -1.55 -20.49
N ILE A 97 -2.49 -2.20 -19.83
CA ILE A 97 -3.22 -1.60 -18.70
C ILE A 97 -2.27 -1.33 -17.53
N GLU A 98 -1.41 -2.27 -17.18
CA GLU A 98 -0.41 -2.09 -16.11
C GLU A 98 0.49 -0.88 -16.41
N SER A 99 0.95 -0.74 -17.65
CA SER A 99 1.82 0.37 -18.06
C SER A 99 1.13 1.73 -17.93
N VAL A 100 -0.18 1.80 -18.21
CA VAL A 100 -0.96 3.04 -18.02
C VAL A 100 -0.98 3.45 -16.55
N TYR A 101 -1.30 2.53 -15.64
CA TYR A 101 -1.35 2.85 -14.20
C TYR A 101 0.04 3.15 -13.62
N ARG A 102 1.07 2.41 -14.04
CA ARG A 102 2.46 2.69 -13.62
C ARG A 102 2.89 4.09 -14.01
N LYS A 103 2.60 4.48 -15.25
CA LYS A 103 2.93 5.82 -15.74
C LYS A 103 2.19 6.90 -14.95
N GLU A 104 0.90 6.71 -14.68
CA GLU A 104 0.12 7.64 -13.84
C GLU A 104 0.71 7.77 -12.43
N ILE A 105 1.10 6.64 -11.81
CA ILE A 105 1.77 6.60 -10.52
C ILE A 105 3.10 7.39 -10.55
N GLU A 106 3.91 7.20 -11.58
CA GLU A 106 5.19 7.90 -11.75
C GLU A 106 4.99 9.41 -11.96
N GLU A 107 3.97 9.80 -12.73
CA GLU A 107 3.63 11.21 -12.98
C GLU A 107 3.12 11.92 -11.71
N GLU A 108 2.32 11.25 -10.89
CA GLU A 108 1.65 11.84 -9.73
C GLU A 108 2.42 11.71 -8.41
N ILE A 109 3.18 10.62 -8.23
CA ILE A 109 3.95 10.34 -7.00
C ILE A 109 5.44 10.58 -7.22
N GLY A 110 5.99 10.06 -8.31
CA GLY A 110 7.39 10.21 -8.69
C GLY A 110 8.01 8.93 -9.26
N GLU A 111 9.08 9.10 -10.06
CA GLU A 111 9.86 8.00 -10.61
C GLU A 111 10.47 7.13 -9.50
N GLY A 112 10.45 5.80 -9.70
CA GLY A 112 10.98 4.84 -8.72
C GLY A 112 10.05 4.56 -7.53
N THR A 113 8.82 5.10 -7.53
CA THR A 113 7.80 4.75 -6.52
C THR A 113 7.60 3.22 -6.47
N PRO A 114 7.69 2.57 -5.29
CA PRO A 114 7.41 1.15 -5.17
C PRO A 114 5.98 0.82 -5.57
N VAL A 115 5.83 -0.17 -6.47
CA VAL A 115 4.53 -0.62 -6.97
C VAL A 115 4.45 -2.14 -6.92
N LYS A 116 3.34 -2.68 -6.40
CA LYS A 116 2.98 -4.10 -6.52
C LYS A 116 1.68 -4.25 -7.31
N VAL A 117 1.63 -5.29 -8.14
CA VAL A 117 0.45 -5.64 -8.94
C VAL A 117 -0.23 -6.85 -8.30
N ILE A 118 -1.54 -6.77 -8.13
CA ILE A 118 -2.39 -7.82 -7.58
C ILE A 118 -3.32 -8.28 -8.69
N ILE A 119 -3.18 -9.55 -9.09
CA ILE A 119 -4.05 -10.18 -10.09
C ILE A 119 -5.10 -11.04 -9.37
N CYS A 120 -6.38 -10.65 -9.48
CA CYS A 120 -7.47 -11.35 -8.84
C CYS A 120 -8.78 -11.13 -9.62
N GLU A 121 -9.49 -12.22 -9.92
CA GLU A 121 -10.81 -12.14 -10.58
C GLU A 121 -11.88 -11.63 -9.60
N SER A 122 -12.77 -10.75 -10.07
CA SER A 122 -13.83 -10.08 -9.28
C SER A 122 -14.86 -11.01 -8.62
N SER A 123 -14.77 -12.34 -8.79
CA SER A 123 -15.77 -13.30 -8.31
C SER A 123 -15.26 -14.35 -7.32
N CYS A 124 -13.96 -14.40 -7.00
CA CYS A 124 -13.45 -15.44 -6.11
C CYS A 124 -12.20 -15.00 -5.32
N VAL A 125 -12.42 -14.13 -4.32
CA VAL A 125 -11.40 -13.86 -3.29
C VAL A 125 -11.44 -14.97 -2.24
N ASP A 126 -10.93 -16.14 -2.63
CA ASP A 126 -10.78 -17.28 -1.73
C ASP A 126 -9.66 -17.04 -0.70
N ASN A 127 -9.48 -17.99 0.23
CA ASN A 127 -8.44 -17.86 1.26
C ASN A 127 -7.02 -17.81 0.67
N PHE A 128 -6.80 -18.43 -0.49
CA PHE A 128 -5.50 -18.39 -1.15
C PHE A 128 -5.22 -16.98 -1.66
N LYS A 129 -6.17 -16.37 -2.38
CA LYS A 129 -6.07 -14.98 -2.87
C LYS A 129 -5.99 -13.96 -1.74
N ARG A 130 -6.69 -14.18 -0.62
CA ARG A 130 -6.54 -13.33 0.58
C ARG A 130 -5.10 -13.30 1.08
N ASN A 131 -4.45 -14.46 1.13
CA ASN A 131 -3.06 -14.56 1.57
C ASN A 131 -2.10 -13.91 0.56
N GLU A 132 -2.34 -14.08 -0.75
CA GLU A 132 -1.52 -13.41 -1.77
C GLU A 132 -1.65 -11.88 -1.69
N ILE A 133 -2.85 -11.35 -1.47
CA ILE A 133 -3.09 -9.91 -1.28
C ILE A 133 -2.35 -9.39 -0.04
N ALA A 134 -2.43 -10.10 1.08
CA ALA A 134 -1.72 -9.72 2.31
C ALA A 134 -0.20 -9.77 2.09
N TYR A 135 0.30 -10.84 1.48
CA TYR A 135 1.72 -11.00 1.16
C TYR A 135 2.24 -9.89 0.23
N ALA A 136 1.46 -9.48 -0.78
CA ALA A 136 1.83 -8.38 -1.66
C ALA A 136 1.99 -7.05 -0.90
N LEU A 137 1.13 -6.81 0.11
CA LEU A 137 1.25 -5.64 0.99
C LEU A 137 2.50 -5.75 1.88
N ASP A 138 2.76 -6.91 2.48
CA ASP A 138 3.93 -7.15 3.33
C ASP A 138 5.24 -6.93 2.55
N GLU A 139 5.34 -7.46 1.33
CA GLU A 139 6.50 -7.22 0.46
C GLU A 139 6.67 -5.74 0.12
N LEU A 140 5.57 -5.03 -0.15
CA LEU A 140 5.61 -3.60 -0.42
C LEU A 140 6.13 -2.81 0.78
N VAL A 141 5.69 -3.18 1.99
CA VAL A 141 6.19 -2.59 3.24
C VAL A 141 7.66 -2.89 3.46
N GLY A 142 8.11 -4.12 3.19
CA GLY A 142 9.53 -4.48 3.25
C GLY A 142 10.39 -3.55 2.40
N HIS A 143 10.01 -3.35 1.14
CA HIS A 143 10.72 -2.43 0.24
C HIS A 143 10.73 -0.97 0.76
N LEU A 144 9.63 -0.52 1.38
CA LEU A 144 9.54 0.83 1.95
C LEU A 144 10.45 1.04 3.17
N LEU A 145 10.59 0.01 4.01
CA LEU A 145 11.49 0.05 5.15
C LEU A 145 12.96 0.03 4.69
N GLU A 146 13.31 -0.87 3.76
CA GLU A 146 14.68 -0.97 3.22
C GLU A 146 15.15 0.33 2.56
N SER A 147 14.27 0.99 1.80
CA SER A 147 14.57 2.26 1.13
C SER A 147 14.85 3.39 2.13
N ARG A 148 14.27 3.31 3.34
CA ARG A 148 14.51 4.30 4.40
C ARG A 148 15.81 4.09 5.13
N ASP A 149 16.18 2.85 5.44
CA ASP A 149 17.44 2.56 6.12
C ASP A 149 18.64 3.01 5.29
N GLN A 150 18.58 2.86 3.96
CA GLN A 150 19.59 3.37 3.03
C GLN A 150 19.70 4.91 3.05
N THR A 151 18.60 5.63 3.31
CA THR A 151 18.62 7.11 3.40
C THR A 151 19.24 7.60 4.71
N ILE A 152 19.21 6.78 5.77
CA ILE A 152 19.79 7.10 7.08
C ILE A 152 21.31 6.87 7.09
N ASP A 153 21.81 5.84 6.39
CA ASP A 153 23.25 5.55 6.32
C ASP A 153 24.05 6.52 5.43
N GLU A 154 23.38 7.28 4.56
CA GLU A 154 24.00 8.24 3.63
C GLU A 154 24.05 9.70 4.14
N ASN A 155 23.52 9.99 5.34
CA ASN A 155 23.53 11.32 5.97
C ASN A 155 24.29 11.36 7.31
#